data_AF-A0A971LBB7-F1
#
_entry.id   AF-A0A971LBB7-F1
#
_cell.length_a   1.000
_cell.length_b   1.000
_cell.length_c   1.000
_cell.angle_alpha   90.00
_cell.angle_beta   90.00
_cell.angle_gamma   90.00
#
_symmetry.space_group_name_H-M   'P 1'
#
loop_
_entity.id
_entity.type
_entity.pdbx_description
1 polymer ?
#
loop_
_entity_poly.entity_id
_entity_poly.type
_entity_poly.pdbx_seq_one_letter_code
_entity_poly.pdbx_strand_id
1 'polypeptide(L)'
;MALYLGAQPWEAFFLGVAGNLLPIVPIMLVLSFLSRWSHKYNLFYHLLQWIQRRTAKQQEKINRYGFFGLTIFVAIPLPMTGVWTGAAIAHLLGIRKRRAVPALALGTVIAGIIVTLAALGIFAIW
;
A
#
# COMPACT_ATOMS: atom_id res chain seq x y z
N MET A 1 -2.49 14.90 -16.22
CA MET A 1 -2.38 16.33 -15.87
C MET A 1 -0.96 16.87 -16.10
N ALA A 2 0.11 16.28 -15.52
CA ALA A 2 1.49 16.79 -15.66
C ALA A 2 2.11 16.67 -17.08
N LEU A 3 1.79 15.62 -17.84
CA LEU A 3 2.23 15.48 -19.24
C LEU A 3 1.61 16.54 -20.18
N TYR A 4 0.45 17.09 -19.83
CA TYR A 4 -0.19 18.19 -20.56
C TYR A 4 0.45 19.55 -20.27
N LEU A 5 1.31 19.65 -19.24
CA LEU A 5 1.96 20.89 -18.81
C LEU A 5 3.43 21.01 -19.30
N GLY A 6 3.89 20.10 -20.16
CA GLY A 6 5.26 20.15 -20.71
C GLY A 6 6.36 19.70 -19.73
N ALA A 7 5.99 19.11 -18.59
CA ALA A 7 6.95 18.51 -17.67
C ALA A 7 7.59 17.27 -18.30
N GLN A 8 8.92 17.14 -18.17
CA GLN A 8 9.62 15.98 -18.73
C GLN A 8 9.10 14.70 -18.04
N PRO A 9 8.77 13.61 -18.79
CA PRO A 9 8.09 12.43 -18.24
C PRO A 9 8.77 11.80 -17.02
N TRP A 10 10.09 11.95 -16.91
CA TRP A 10 10.87 11.43 -15.79
C TRP A 10 10.66 12.24 -14.50
N GLU A 11 10.48 13.57 -14.56
CA GLU A 11 10.22 14.39 -13.36
C GLU A 11 8.87 14.05 -12.76
N ALA A 12 7.84 13.89 -13.60
CA ALA A 12 6.50 13.49 -13.17
C ALA A 12 6.49 12.09 -12.54
N PHE A 13 7.29 11.17 -13.08
CA PHE A 13 7.48 9.83 -12.52
C PHE A 13 8.14 9.90 -11.14
N PHE A 14 9.28 10.60 -11.03
CA PHE A 14 10.01 10.72 -9.76
C PHE A 14 9.22 11.46 -8.70
N LEU A 15 8.54 12.56 -9.04
CA LEU A 15 7.68 13.30 -8.10
C LEU A 15 6.46 12.48 -7.68
N GLY A 16 5.84 11.73 -8.60
CA GLY A 16 4.71 10.86 -8.28
C GLY A 16 5.09 9.68 -7.38
N VAL A 17 6.24 9.06 -7.65
CA VAL A 17 6.78 7.96 -6.84
C VAL A 17 7.26 8.47 -5.48
N ALA A 18 8.05 9.54 -5.43
CA ALA A 18 8.53 10.14 -4.19
C ALA A 18 7.36 10.66 -3.33
N GLY A 19 6.38 11.33 -3.95
CA GLY A 19 5.17 11.82 -3.29
C GLY A 19 4.29 10.71 -2.71
N ASN A 20 4.22 9.53 -3.35
CA ASN A 20 3.50 8.37 -2.80
C ASN A 20 4.29 7.57 -1.76
N LEU A 21 5.63 7.58 -1.84
CA LEU A 21 6.49 6.91 -0.87
C LEU A 21 6.53 7.64 0.47
N LEU A 22 6.54 8.98 0.45
CA LEU A 22 6.63 9.83 1.63
C LEU A 22 5.54 9.57 2.70
N PRO A 23 4.26 9.38 2.34
CA PRO A 23 3.20 9.08 3.30
C PRO A 23 3.20 7.63 3.82
N ILE A 24 3.98 6.69 3.24
CA ILE A 24 4.04 5.29 3.72
C ILE A 24 4.33 5.23 5.22
N VAL A 25 5.39 5.93 5.65
CA VAL A 25 5.89 5.86 7.02
C VAL A 25 4.93 6.56 8.01
N PRO A 26 4.46 7.79 7.75
CA PRO A 26 3.40 8.43 8.54
C PRO A 26 2.13 7.59 8.66
N ILE A 27 1.62 7.02 7.56
CA ILE A 27 0.39 6.22 7.57
C ILE A 27 0.55 5.01 8.47
N MET A 28 1.65 4.26 8.36
CA MET A 28 1.90 3.10 9.23
C MET A 28 2.06 3.48 10.71
N LEU A 29 2.48 4.71 11.02
CA LEU A 29 2.55 5.23 12.40
C LEU A 29 1.17 5.63 12.90
N VAL A 30 0.42 6.42 12.13
CA VAL A 30 -0.94 6.85 12.44
C VAL A 30 -1.86 5.66 12.63
N LEU A 31 -1.75 4.60 11.82
CA LEU A 31 -2.57 3.41 11.97
C LEU A 31 -2.33 2.69 13.30
N SER A 32 -1.06 2.60 13.72
CA SER A 32 -0.74 2.04 15.03
C SER A 32 -1.16 2.93 16.20
N PHE A 33 -1.37 4.24 15.96
CA PHE A 33 -1.92 5.16 16.94
C PHE A 33 -3.46 5.05 17.00
N LEU A 34 -4.14 5.02 15.84
CA LEU A 34 -5.57 4.79 15.72
C LEU A 34 -5.99 3.45 16.34
N SER A 35 -5.20 2.40 16.18
CA SER A 35 -5.46 1.11 16.81
C SER A 35 -5.50 1.19 18.33
N ARG A 36 -4.70 2.06 18.97
CA ARG A 36 -4.76 2.27 20.42
C ARG A 36 -5.96 3.13 20.83
N TRP A 37 -6.41 4.02 19.95
CA TRP A 37 -7.61 4.84 20.15
C TRP A 37 -8.92 4.14 19.80
N SER A 38 -8.85 3.03 19.07
CA SER A 38 -9.97 2.16 18.68
C SER A 38 -10.81 1.67 19.86
N HIS A 39 -10.23 1.61 21.07
CA HIS A 39 -10.97 1.28 22.29
C HIS A 39 -12.18 2.20 22.56
N LYS A 40 -12.21 3.39 21.94
CA LYS A 40 -13.34 4.33 22.04
C LYS A 40 -14.56 3.96 21.19
N TYR A 41 -14.42 3.07 20.19
CA TYR A 41 -15.49 2.64 19.30
C TYR A 41 -15.65 1.11 19.29
N ASN A 42 -16.65 0.61 20.01
CA ASN A 42 -16.82 -0.81 20.35
C ASN A 42 -16.96 -1.76 19.14
N LEU A 43 -17.46 -1.26 18.00
CA LEU A 43 -17.68 -2.03 16.77
C LEU A 43 -16.35 -2.32 16.03
N PHE A 44 -15.51 -1.30 15.85
CA PHE A 44 -14.24 -1.42 15.14
C PHE A 44 -13.24 -2.27 15.94
N TYR A 45 -13.27 -2.16 17.27
CA TYR A 45 -12.47 -2.99 18.17
C TYR A 45 -12.78 -4.48 18.03
N HIS A 46 -14.06 -4.87 18.00
CA HIS A 46 -14.47 -6.26 17.81
C HIS A 46 -14.05 -6.82 16.45
N LEU A 47 -14.23 -6.04 15.38
CA LEU A 47 -13.81 -6.44 14.04
C LEU A 47 -12.29 -6.62 13.97
N LEU A 48 -11.51 -5.68 14.51
CA LEU A 48 -10.05 -5.78 14.55
C LEU A 48 -9.60 -7.02 15.32
N GLN A 49 -10.18 -7.27 16.50
CA GLN A 49 -9.85 -8.47 17.28
C GLN A 49 -10.19 -9.74 16.53
N TRP A 50 -11.35 -9.79 15.87
CA TRP A 50 -11.77 -10.96 15.09
C TRP A 50 -10.80 -11.24 13.95
N ILE A 51 -10.40 -10.19 13.21
CA ILE A 51 -9.38 -10.29 12.16
C ILE A 51 -8.05 -10.74 12.76
N GLN A 52 -7.56 -10.08 13.82
CA GLN A 52 -6.29 -10.42 14.48
C GLN A 52 -6.24 -11.86 14.97
N ARG A 53 -7.34 -12.39 15.53
CA ARG A 53 -7.44 -13.80 15.96
C ARG A 53 -7.34 -14.76 14.77
N ARG A 54 -7.93 -14.42 13.62
CA ARG A 54 -7.82 -15.22 12.40
C ARG A 54 -6.43 -15.13 11.78
N THR A 55 -5.87 -13.92 11.74
CA THR A 55 -4.51 -13.62 11.29
C THR A 55 -3.49 -14.39 12.11
N ALA A 56 -3.63 -14.45 13.44
CA ALA A 56 -2.73 -15.18 14.33
C ALA A 56 -2.64 -16.68 13.98
N LYS A 57 -3.77 -17.29 13.58
CA LYS A 57 -3.80 -18.70 13.12
C LYS A 57 -3.09 -18.91 11.79
N GLN A 58 -2.92 -17.86 10.99
CA GLN A 58 -2.22 -17.91 9.70
C GLN A 58 -0.91 -17.12 9.71
N GLN A 59 -0.37 -16.82 10.88
CA GLN A 59 0.80 -15.95 11.02
C GLN A 59 2.01 -16.49 10.26
N GLU A 60 2.19 -17.81 10.23
CA GLU A 60 3.28 -18.46 9.48
C GLU A 60 3.19 -18.18 7.96
N LYS A 61 1.99 -18.35 7.38
CA LYS A 61 1.74 -18.04 5.97
C LYS A 61 1.92 -16.55 5.69
N ILE A 62 1.44 -15.68 6.56
CA ILE A 62 1.61 -14.23 6.43
C ILE A 62 3.08 -13.84 6.52
N ASN A 63 3.84 -14.51 7.38
CA ASN A 63 5.27 -14.26 7.54
C ASN A 63 6.07 -14.67 6.30
N ARG A 64 5.63 -15.72 5.59
CA ARG A 64 6.26 -16.23 4.37
C ARG A 64 5.81 -15.49 3.11
N TYR A 65 4.50 -15.25 2.95
CA TYR A 65 3.90 -14.73 1.72
C TYR A 65 3.40 -13.29 1.82
N GLY A 66 3.26 -12.73 3.02
CA GLY A 66 2.67 -11.40 3.22
C GLY A 66 3.46 -10.27 2.56
N PHE A 67 4.79 -10.43 2.41
CA PHE A 67 5.60 -9.48 1.65
C PHE A 67 5.19 -9.47 0.16
N PHE A 68 5.29 -10.62 -0.51
CA PHE A 68 4.97 -10.74 -1.93
C PHE A 68 3.49 -10.44 -2.22
N GLY A 69 2.57 -10.94 -1.39
CA GLY A 69 1.14 -10.68 -1.54
C GLY A 69 0.82 -9.20 -1.42
N LEU A 70 1.46 -8.48 -0.49
CA LEU A 70 1.27 -7.04 -0.34
C LEU A 70 1.89 -6.25 -1.50
N THR A 71 3.08 -6.64 -1.97
CA THR A 71 3.71 -6.04 -3.14
C THR A 71 2.84 -6.18 -4.38
N ILE A 72 2.34 -7.40 -4.67
CA ILE A 72 1.47 -7.66 -5.83
C ILE A 72 0.16 -6.89 -5.70
N PHE A 73 -0.44 -6.86 -4.51
CA PHE A 73 -1.67 -6.11 -4.26
C PHE A 73 -1.51 -4.63 -4.64
N VAL A 74 -0.41 -3.99 -4.24
CA VAL A 74 -0.15 -2.58 -4.56
C VAL A 74 0.35 -2.38 -6.00
N ALA A 75 1.04 -3.37 -6.56
CA ALA A 75 1.57 -3.31 -7.92
C ALA A 75 0.47 -3.24 -9.00
N ILE A 76 -0.70 -3.82 -8.74
CA ILE A 76 -1.84 -3.72 -9.66
C ILE A 76 -2.42 -2.31 -9.49
N PRO A 77 -2.43 -1.45 -10.53
CA PRO A 77 -2.91 -0.08 -10.42
C PRO A 77 -4.45 -0.02 -10.49
N LEU A 78 -5.14 -0.52 -9.45
CA LEU A 78 -6.57 -0.29 -9.26
C LEU A 78 -6.77 1.03 -8.49
N PRO A 79 -7.89 1.75 -8.72
CA PRO A 79 -8.19 3.00 -8.01
C PRO A 79 -8.24 2.86 -6.47
N MET A 80 -8.33 1.62 -5.97
CA MET A 80 -8.35 1.28 -4.54
C MET A 80 -7.09 0.59 -4.00
N THR A 81 -6.14 0.14 -4.83
CA THR A 81 -4.97 -0.66 -4.40
C THR A 81 -3.72 0.18 -4.16
N GLY A 82 -3.89 1.37 -3.56
CA GLY A 82 -2.77 2.24 -3.25
C GLY A 82 -2.04 1.84 -1.97
N VAL A 83 -0.99 2.63 -1.68
CA VAL A 83 -0.18 2.54 -0.47
C VAL A 83 -1.03 2.60 0.81
N TRP A 84 -2.00 3.50 0.86
CA TRP A 84 -2.90 3.73 2.00
C TRP A 84 -3.70 2.48 2.40
N THR A 85 -4.33 1.82 1.44
CA THR A 85 -5.06 0.56 1.63
C THR A 85 -4.11 -0.61 1.89
N GLY A 86 -2.97 -0.66 1.20
CA GLY A 86 -1.91 -1.63 1.49
C GLY A 86 -1.39 -1.53 2.93
N ALA A 87 -1.17 -0.31 3.43
CA ALA A 87 -0.75 -0.08 4.81
C ALA A 87 -1.82 -0.52 5.83
N ALA A 88 -3.11 -0.33 5.50
CA ALA A 88 -4.21 -0.85 6.30
C ALA A 88 -4.23 -2.38 6.35
N ILE A 89 -4.12 -3.03 5.20
CA ILE A 89 -4.05 -4.49 5.09
C ILE A 89 -2.82 -5.04 5.84
N ALA A 90 -1.66 -4.41 5.67
CA ALA A 90 -0.43 -4.80 6.37
C ALA A 90 -0.60 -4.75 7.90
N HIS A 91 -1.31 -3.74 8.40
CA HIS A 91 -1.59 -3.61 9.83
C HIS A 91 -2.60 -4.64 10.33
N LEU A 92 -3.68 -4.89 9.57
CA LEU A 92 -4.68 -5.91 9.89
C LEU A 92 -4.11 -7.33 9.88
N LEU A 93 -3.19 -7.60 8.94
CA LEU A 93 -2.46 -8.85 8.84
C LEU A 93 -1.28 -8.94 9.82
N GLY A 94 -1.01 -7.92 10.63
CA GLY A 94 0.10 -7.94 11.59
C GLY A 94 1.47 -8.07 10.93
N ILE A 95 1.63 -7.59 9.69
CA ILE A 95 2.92 -7.59 9.00
C ILE A 95 3.82 -6.56 9.67
N ARG A 96 5.05 -6.98 10.01
CA ARG A 96 6.04 -6.08 10.63
C ARG A 96 6.30 -4.88 9.72
N LYS A 97 6.29 -3.67 10.29
CA LYS A 97 6.52 -2.41 9.54
C LYS A 97 7.78 -2.47 8.66
N ARG A 98 8.86 -3.06 9.18
CA ARG A 98 10.13 -3.26 8.44
C ARG A 98 10.00 -4.08 7.16
N ARG A 99 8.98 -4.94 7.04
CA ARG A 99 8.68 -5.70 5.81
C ARG A 99 7.57 -5.07 4.98
N ALA A 100 6.59 -4.45 5.63
CA ALA A 100 5.50 -3.79 4.93
C ALA A 100 5.98 -2.57 4.13
N VAL A 101 6.83 -1.71 4.73
CA VAL A 101 7.37 -0.51 4.05
C VAL A 101 8.05 -0.85 2.71
N PRO A 102 9.04 -1.76 2.65
CA PRO A 102 9.66 -2.12 1.38
C PRO A 102 8.70 -2.82 0.40
N ALA A 103 7.73 -3.61 0.88
CA ALA A 103 6.72 -4.22 0.01
C ALA A 103 5.81 -3.17 -0.66
N LEU A 104 5.32 -2.21 0.12
CA LEU A 104 4.50 -1.09 -0.38
C LEU A 104 5.30 -0.22 -1.36
N ALA A 105 6.56 0.06 -1.03
CA ALA A 105 7.44 0.83 -1.90
C ALA A 105 7.67 0.13 -3.25
N LEU A 106 8.02 -1.17 -3.23
CA LEU A 106 8.20 -1.95 -4.44
C LEU A 106 6.92 -2.03 -5.28
N GLY A 107 5.77 -2.27 -4.64
CA GLY A 107 4.49 -2.29 -5.33
C GLY A 107 4.18 -0.96 -6.00
N THR A 108 4.45 0.16 -5.32
CA THR A 108 4.23 1.52 -5.86
C THR A 108 5.11 1.80 -7.06
N VAL A 109 6.39 1.38 -7.02
CA VAL A 109 7.31 1.52 -8.16
C VAL A 109 6.81 0.72 -9.35
N ILE A 110 6.40 -0.54 -9.13
CA ILE A 110 5.86 -1.40 -10.19
C ILE A 110 4.58 -0.81 -10.78
N ALA A 111 3.64 -0.37 -9.95
CA ALA A 111 2.41 0.28 -10.39
C ALA A 111 2.70 1.56 -11.20
N GLY A 112 3.67 2.37 -10.74
CA GLY A 112 4.12 3.56 -11.45
C GLY A 112 4.68 3.24 -12.84
N ILE A 113 5.49 2.19 -12.95
CA ILE A 113 6.03 1.72 -14.24
C ILE A 113 4.87 1.27 -15.16
N ILE A 114 3.94 0.46 -14.66
CA ILE A 114 2.79 -0.03 -15.45
C ILE A 114 1.94 1.14 -15.95
N VAL A 115 1.60 2.09 -15.08
CA VAL A 115 0.78 3.26 -15.44
C VAL A 115 1.53 4.16 -16.43
N THR A 116 2.85 4.31 -16.28
CA THR A 116 3.66 5.11 -17.22
C THR A 116 3.72 4.46 -18.59
N LEU A 117 3.93 3.14 -18.66
CA LEU A 117 3.90 2.39 -19.93
C LEU A 117 2.53 2.44 -20.60
N ALA A 118 1.45 2.32 -19.83
CA ALA A 118 0.10 2.48 -20.33
C ALA A 118 -0.16 3.90 -20.84
N ALA A 119 0.28 4.93 -20.10
CA ALA A 119 0.13 6.33 -20.49
C ALA A 119 0.96 6.72 -21.73
N LEU A 120 2.08 6.04 -21.98
CA LEU A 120 2.88 6.18 -23.20
C LEU A 120 2.25 5.49 -24.42
N GLY A 121 1.10 4.83 -24.26
CA GLY A 121 0.38 4.16 -25.35
C GLY A 121 1.00 2.82 -25.78
N ILE A 122 1.97 2.29 -25.02
CA ILE A 122 2.58 0.98 -25.27
C ILE A 122 1.59 -0.14 -24.90
N PHE A 123 0.70 0.12 -23.95
CA PHE A 123 -0.45 -0.72 -23.62
C PHE A 123 -1.73 0.12 -23.61
N ALA A 124 -2.65 -0.17 -24.53
CA ALA A 124 -4.01 0.33 -24.49
C ALA A 124 -4.75 -0.37 -23.35
N ILE A 125 -4.85 0.31 -22.22
CA ILE A 125 -5.80 -0.03 -21.16
C ILE A 125 -6.89 1.02 -21.33
N TRP A 126 -7.96 0.63 -22.04
CA TRP A 126 -9.08 1.44 -22.56
C TRP A 126 -8.95 1.93 -24.00
#